data_AF-L9XLD6-F1
#
_entry.id   AF-L9XLD6-F1
#
_cell.length_a   1.000
_cell.length_b   1.000
_cell.length_c   1.000
_cell.angle_alpha   90.00
_cell.angle_beta   90.00
_cell.angle_gamma   90.00
#
_symmetry.space_group_name_H-M   'P 1'
#
loop_
_entity.id
_entity.type
_entity.pdbx_description
1 polymer ?
#
loop_
_entity_poly.entity_id
_entity_poly.type
_entity_poly.pdbx_seq_one_letter_code
_entity_poly.pdbx_strand_id
1 'polypeptide(L)'
;MSSDSDPSREYPFGSPIDLPSTFEGLSIQYLDVNETRALVIYQTAILNLEVLEGGLSAASRIELEVYEEPREDYSADTEKSSDSVVDSLLDQLTSVTNSSLSNRN
;
A
#
# COMPACT_ATOMS: atom_id res chain seq x y z
N MET A 1 -28.03 -10.02 -4.38
CA MET A 1 -27.09 -9.22 -5.19
C MET A 1 -26.34 -8.34 -4.21
N SER A 2 -25.43 -8.93 -3.45
CA SER A 2 -24.51 -8.18 -2.60
C SER A 2 -23.19 -8.31 -3.34
N SER A 3 -22.76 -7.24 -4.01
CA SER A 3 -21.40 -7.17 -4.49
C SER A 3 -20.53 -7.20 -3.25
N ASP A 4 -19.97 -8.37 -2.98
CA ASP A 4 -18.85 -8.60 -2.09
C ASP A 4 -17.66 -7.91 -2.76
N SER A 5 -17.71 -6.57 -2.78
CA SER A 5 -16.57 -5.76 -3.14
C SER A 5 -15.74 -5.74 -1.87
N ASP A 6 -14.66 -6.52 -1.86
CA ASP A 6 -13.55 -6.33 -0.94
C ASP A 6 -13.34 -4.82 -0.68
N PRO A 7 -13.06 -4.41 0.57
CA PRO A 7 -12.99 -3.00 0.92
C PRO A 7 -11.80 -2.34 0.23
N SER A 8 -12.02 -1.78 -0.97
CA SER A 8 -11.05 -0.91 -1.61
C SER A 8 -10.95 0.39 -0.81
N ARG A 9 -9.74 0.74 -0.39
CA ARG A 9 -9.46 1.95 0.41
C ARG A 9 -8.70 2.94 -0.45
N GLU A 10 -9.35 4.05 -0.76
CA GLU A 10 -8.71 5.18 -1.41
C GLU A 10 -7.88 5.99 -0.41
N TYR A 11 -6.67 6.35 -0.81
CA TYR A 11 -5.77 7.17 -0.02
C TYR A 11 -5.17 8.31 -0.87
N PRO A 12 -5.53 9.57 -0.57
CA PRO A 12 -4.90 10.72 -1.18
C PRO A 12 -3.61 11.11 -0.43
N PHE A 13 -2.52 11.29 -1.16
CA PHE A 13 -1.27 11.85 -0.64
C PHE A 13 -1.28 13.38 -0.73
N GLY A 14 -0.71 14.04 0.26
CA GLY A 14 -0.56 15.50 0.26
C GLY A 14 0.47 16.02 -0.76
N SER A 15 1.29 15.15 -1.33
CA SER A 15 2.26 15.43 -2.38
C SER A 15 2.51 14.17 -3.21
N PRO A 16 2.86 14.28 -4.50
CA PRO A 16 3.15 13.13 -5.33
C PRO A 16 4.34 12.35 -4.76
N ILE A 17 4.13 11.05 -4.52
CA ILE A 17 5.18 10.16 -3.99
C ILE A 17 5.63 9.14 -5.04
N ASP A 18 6.91 8.77 -4.97
CA ASP A 18 7.44 7.66 -5.74
C ASP A 18 7.24 6.37 -4.95
N LEU A 19 6.14 5.66 -5.26
CA LEU A 19 5.80 4.39 -4.63
C LEU A 19 6.89 3.33 -4.77
N PRO A 20 7.49 3.06 -5.96
CA PRO A 20 8.49 2.01 -6.09
C PRO A 20 9.73 2.28 -5.23
N SER A 21 10.24 3.52 -5.22
CA SER A 21 11.37 3.90 -4.35
C SER A 21 11.02 3.79 -2.86
N THR A 22 9.77 4.11 -2.51
CA THR A 22 9.29 3.99 -1.13
C THR A 22 9.20 2.52 -0.71
N PHE A 23 8.66 1.65 -1.57
CA PHE A 23 8.60 0.21 -1.31
C PHE A 23 9.99 -0.41 -1.21
N GLU A 24 10.91 -0.06 -2.11
CA GLU A 24 12.32 -0.47 -2.02
C GLU A 24 12.95 -0.04 -0.68
N GLY A 25 12.74 1.23 -0.29
CA GLY A 25 13.24 1.77 0.97
C GLY A 25 12.66 1.09 2.22
N LEU A 26 11.41 0.62 2.14
CA LEU A 26 10.74 -0.14 3.19
C LEU A 26 10.99 -1.66 3.10
N SER A 27 11.77 -2.12 2.13
CA SER A 27 11.95 -3.55 1.82
C SER A 27 10.63 -4.31 1.63
N ILE A 28 9.65 -3.63 1.05
CA ILE A 28 8.34 -4.19 0.72
C ILE A 28 8.41 -4.77 -0.68
N GLN A 29 8.00 -6.03 -0.82
CA GLN A 29 7.95 -6.66 -2.13
C GLN A 29 6.75 -6.13 -2.91
N TYR A 30 6.99 -5.75 -4.16
CA TYR A 30 5.95 -5.34 -5.08
C TYR A 30 6.25 -5.84 -6.49
N LEU A 31 5.21 -5.93 -7.30
CA LEU A 31 5.27 -6.28 -8.71
C LEU A 31 4.61 -5.16 -9.49
N ASP A 32 5.39 -4.52 -10.36
CA ASP A 32 4.89 -3.55 -11.32
C ASP A 32 4.05 -4.29 -12.38
N VAL A 33 2.76 -3.96 -12.47
CA VAL A 33 1.87 -4.52 -13.49
C VAL A 33 1.83 -3.58 -14.68
N ASN A 34 1.74 -2.27 -14.41
CA ASN A 34 1.81 -1.20 -15.39
C ASN A 34 2.13 0.14 -14.70
N GLU A 35 2.20 1.22 -15.48
CA GLU A 35 2.59 2.57 -15.00
C GLU A 35 1.71 3.16 -13.88
N THR A 36 0.51 2.62 -13.66
CA THR A 36 -0.45 3.07 -12.65
C THR A 36 -0.93 1.96 -11.73
N ARG A 37 -0.35 0.75 -11.78
CA ARG A 37 -0.84 -0.40 -11.02
C ARG A 37 0.31 -1.31 -10.60
N ALA A 38 0.34 -1.63 -9.31
CA ALA A 38 1.31 -2.53 -8.73
C ALA A 38 0.63 -3.50 -7.77
N LEU A 39 1.11 -4.75 -7.74
CA LEU A 39 0.71 -5.72 -6.73
C LEU A 39 1.74 -5.67 -5.60
N VAL A 40 1.31 -5.31 -4.40
CA VAL A 40 2.15 -5.21 -3.22
C VAL A 40 1.97 -6.47 -2.37
N ILE A 41 3.07 -7.13 -2.04
CA ILE A 41 3.10 -8.32 -1.21
C ILE A 41 3.65 -7.90 0.15
N TYR A 42 2.77 -7.80 1.13
CA TYR A 42 3.12 -7.32 2.48
C TYR A 42 2.54 -8.26 3.54
N GLN A 43 3.39 -8.75 4.45
CA GLN A 43 3.02 -9.71 5.50
C GLN A 43 2.25 -10.94 4.98
N THR A 44 2.66 -11.49 3.84
CA THR A 44 1.99 -12.62 3.15
C THR A 44 0.59 -12.31 2.59
N ALA A 45 0.09 -11.08 2.73
CA ALA A 45 -1.09 -10.61 2.03
C ALA A 45 -0.72 -10.10 0.63
N ILE A 46 -1.66 -10.21 -0.31
CA ILE A 46 -1.55 -9.63 -1.65
C ILE A 46 -2.51 -8.45 -1.73
N LEU A 47 -1.95 -7.28 -2.00
CA LEU A 47 -2.66 -6.01 -2.09
C LEU A 47 -2.52 -5.50 -3.53
N ASN A 48 -3.64 -5.17 -4.15
CA ASN A 48 -3.66 -4.46 -5.42
C ASN A 48 -3.63 -2.96 -5.16
N LEU A 49 -2.53 -2.34 -5.56
CA LEU A 49 -2.38 -0.90 -5.57
C LEU A 49 -2.67 -0.37 -6.97
N GLU A 50 -3.65 0.50 -7.07
CA GLU A 50 -3.95 1.26 -8.28
C GLU A 50 -3.75 2.75 -8.01
N VAL A 51 -3.08 3.46 -8.91
CA VAL A 51 -2.88 4.90 -8.84
C VAL A 51 -4.01 5.55 -9.61
N LEU A 52 -4.88 6.25 -8.88
CA LEU A 52 -6.01 6.98 -9.45
C LEU A 52 -5.57 8.33 -10.05
N GLU A 53 -4.58 8.97 -9.45
CA GLU A 53 -4.04 10.26 -9.92
C GLU A 53 -2.51 10.26 -9.92
N GLY A 54 -1.94 10.50 -11.11
CA GLY A 54 -0.49 10.46 -11.36
C GLY A 54 -0.05 9.14 -12.01
N GLY A 55 1.08 8.62 -11.54
CA GLY A 55 1.62 7.30 -11.89
C GLY A 55 2.43 6.74 -10.73
N LEU A 56 2.93 5.51 -10.81
CA LEU A 56 3.61 4.87 -9.67
C LEU A 56 4.78 5.71 -9.10
N SER A 57 5.51 6.43 -9.96
CA SER A 57 6.60 7.31 -9.54
C SER A 57 6.17 8.71 -9.06
N ALA A 58 4.91 9.08 -9.22
CA ALA A 58 4.37 10.38 -8.84
C ALA A 58 2.90 10.25 -8.38
N ALA A 59 2.65 9.26 -7.54
CA ALA A 59 1.31 8.89 -7.12
C ALA A 59 0.79 9.95 -6.15
N SER A 60 -0.29 10.62 -6.54
CA SER A 60 -0.96 11.63 -5.71
C SER A 60 -2.19 11.04 -5.03
N ARG A 61 -2.84 10.07 -5.67
CA ARG A 61 -3.97 9.33 -5.10
C ARG A 61 -3.87 7.87 -5.51
N ILE A 62 -4.03 6.99 -4.55
CA ILE A 62 -4.04 5.55 -4.77
C ILE A 62 -5.31 4.91 -4.23
N GLU A 63 -5.63 3.75 -4.74
CA GLU A 63 -6.60 2.81 -4.22
C GLU A 63 -5.86 1.53 -3.86
N LEU A 64 -6.13 1.00 -2.67
CA LEU A 64 -5.62 -0.28 -2.22
C LEU A 64 -6.80 -1.25 -2.06
N GLU A 65 -6.75 -2.37 -2.76
CA GLU A 65 -7.72 -3.45 -2.65
C GLU A 65 -7.00 -4.72 -2.18
N VAL A 66 -7.57 -5.42 -1.20
CA VAL A 66 -7.00 -6.68 -0.70
C VAL A 66 -7.43 -7.79 -1.66
N TYR A 67 -6.46 -8.45 -2.29
CA TYR A 67 -6.71 -9.58 -3.18
C TYR A 67 -6.61 -10.91 -2.43
N GLU A 68 -5.67 -10.99 -1.50
CA GLU A 68 -5.48 -12.17 -0.66
C GLU A 68 -5.13 -11.72 0.76
N GLU A 69 -5.91 -12.20 1.72
CA GLU A 69 -5.69 -11.95 3.14
C GLU A 69 -4.37 -12.59 3.60
N PRO A 70 -3.68 -12.01 4.61
CA PRO A 70 -2.47 -12.62 5.16
C PRO A 70 -2.79 -14.02 5.69
N ARG A 71 -1.92 -15.01 5.41
CA ARG A 71 -2.13 -16.38 5.87
C ARG A 71 -2.13 -16.46 7.40
N GLU A 72 -3.10 -17.17 7.96
CA GLU A 72 -3.31 -17.34 9.41
C GLU A 72 -2.07 -17.91 10.12
N ASP A 73 -1.24 -18.72 9.44
CA ASP A 73 0.00 -19.28 9.99
C ASP A 73 1.05 -18.25 10.45
N TYR A 74 0.95 -16.99 10.02
CA TYR A 74 1.86 -15.93 10.46
C TYR A 74 1.41 -15.21 11.75
N SER A 75 0.21 -15.51 12.25
CA SER A 75 -0.42 -14.82 13.39
C SER A 75 -0.72 -15.80 14.52
N ALA A 76 0.32 -16.29 15.18
CA ALA A 76 0.17 -16.98 16.47
C ALA A 76 -0.27 -16.03 17.61
N ASP A 77 -0.30 -14.72 17.36
CA ASP A 77 -0.68 -13.72 18.34
C ASP A 77 -1.26 -12.49 17.62
N THR A 78 -2.49 -12.11 17.96
CA THR A 78 -3.25 -10.94 17.48
C THR A 78 -3.97 -11.11 16.13
N GLU A 79 -5.26 -10.80 16.16
CA GLU A 79 -6.25 -10.73 15.06
C GLU A 79 -5.82 -9.76 13.94
N LYS A 80 -4.72 -10.05 13.23
CA LYS A 80 -4.28 -9.26 12.07
C LYS A 80 -5.22 -9.52 10.89
N SER A 81 -6.34 -8.81 10.86
CA SER A 81 -7.20 -8.71 9.69
C SER A 81 -6.51 -7.91 8.59
N SER A 82 -6.93 -8.14 7.35
CA SER A 82 -6.45 -7.44 6.16
C SER A 82 -6.46 -5.91 6.30
N ASP A 83 -7.44 -5.36 7.01
CA ASP A 83 -7.51 -3.92 7.29
C ASP A 83 -6.32 -3.41 8.12
N SER A 84 -5.82 -4.19 9.08
CA SER A 84 -4.64 -3.85 9.88
C SER A 84 -3.35 -3.86 9.04
N VAL A 85 -3.27 -4.76 8.05
CA VAL A 85 -2.14 -4.82 7.11
C VAL A 85 -2.13 -3.59 6.22
N VAL A 86 -3.29 -3.19 5.69
CA VAL A 86 -3.44 -1.98 4.88
C VAL A 86 -3.10 -0.74 5.70
N ASP A 87 -3.62 -0.63 6.93
CA ASP A 87 -3.34 0.51 7.82
C ASP A 87 -1.84 0.62 8.15
N SER A 88 -1.19 -0.51 8.45
CA SER A 88 0.26 -0.56 8.70
C SER A 88 1.11 -0.22 7.48
N LEU A 89 0.65 -0.58 6.27
CA LEU A 89 1.31 -0.17 5.02
C LEU A 89 1.19 1.34 4.81
N LEU A 90 -0.03 1.88 4.96
CA LEU A 90 -0.31 3.31 4.80
C LEU A 90 0.43 4.17 5.82
N ASP A 91 0.53 3.71 7.07
CA ASP A 91 1.30 4.40 8.11
C ASP A 91 2.79 4.48 7.73
N GLN A 92 3.37 3.40 7.20
CA GLN A 92 4.75 3.42 6.72
C GLN A 92 4.96 4.34 5.52
N LEU A 93 4.05 4.33 4.54
CA LEU A 93 4.10 5.25 3.39
C LEU A 93 4.03 6.70 3.85
N THR A 94 3.15 7.00 4.81
CA THR A 94 2.98 8.34 5.39
C THR A 94 4.20 8.75 6.20
N SER A 95 4.79 7.83 6.96
CA SER A 95 5.98 8.06 7.78
C SER A 95 7.20 8.40 6.92
N VAL A 96 7.41 7.68 5.81
CA VAL A 96 8.50 7.98 4.85
C VAL A 96 8.27 9.31 4.15
N THR A 97 7.03 9.63 3.77
CA THR A 97 6.69 10.91 3.14
C THR A 97 6.98 12.09 4.07
N ASN A 98 6.60 12.00 5.34
CA ASN A 98 6.90 13.02 6.35
C ASN A 98 8.40 13.10 6.70
N SER A 99 9.10 11.97 6.69
CA SER A 99 10.53 11.91 6.95
C SER A 99 11.35 12.52 5.81
N SER A 100 10.95 12.30 4.55
CA SER A 100 11.55 12.94 3.37
C SER A 100 11.38 14.46 3.38
N LEU A 101 10.28 14.97 3.93
CA LEU A 101 10.07 16.41 4.13
C LEU A 101 10.94 16.98 5.26
N SER A 102 11.21 16.20 6.32
CA SER A 102 11.97 16.67 7.49
C SER A 102 13.50 16.67 7.29
N ASN A 103 14.04 15.90 6.36
CA ASN A 103 15.50 15.80 6.14
C ASN A 103 16.05 16.82 5.13
N ARG A 104 15.34 17.92 4.88
CA ARG A 104 15.70 18.95 3.89
C ARG A 104 15.91 20.34 4.49
N ASN A 105 16.41 20.41 5.74
CA ASN A 105 16.74 21.64 6.45
C ASN A 105 18.24 21.86 6.64
#